data_AF-A0A528H7Q1-F1
#
_entry.id   AF-A0A528H7Q1-F1
#
_cell.length_a   1.000
_cell.length_b   1.000
_cell.length_c   1.000
_cell.angle_alpha   90.00
_cell.angle_beta   90.00
_cell.angle_gamma   90.00
#
_symmetry.space_group_name_H-M   'P 1'
#
loop_
_entity.id
_entity.type
_entity.pdbx_description
1 polymer ?
#
loop_
_entity_poly.entity_id
_entity_poly.type
_entity_poly.pdbx_seq_one_letter_code
_entity_poly.pdbx_strand_id
1 'polypeptide(L)' 'GGKDNGGPGLRPHYHANYYGAFVFDPDGNNIEAVCHAAE' A
#
# COMPACT_ATOMS: atom_id res chain seq x y z
N GLY A 1 -15.88 3.79 -2.44
CA GLY A 1 -15.55 5.23 -2.42
C GLY A 1 -14.21 5.38 -1.75
N GLY A 2 -13.13 5.23 -2.51
CA GLY A 2 -11.79 5.48 -1.99
C GLY A 2 -10.97 6.17 -3.07
N LYS A 3 -10.11 7.08 -2.67
CA LYS A 3 -9.22 7.80 -3.59
C LYS A 3 -7.89 7.07 -3.62
N ASP A 4 -7.41 6.76 -4.83
CA ASP A 4 -6.07 6.18 -5.01
C ASP A 4 -5.01 7.08 -4.38
N ASN A 5 -4.14 6.47 -3.57
CA ASN A 5 -3.00 7.12 -2.92
C ASN A 5 -1.69 6.34 -3.18
N GLY A 6 -1.71 5.41 -4.13
CA GLY A 6 -0.55 4.61 -4.49
C GLY A 6 -0.99 3.21 -4.87
N GLY A 7 -1.03 2.94 -6.17
CA GLY A 7 -1.33 1.61 -6.68
C GLY A 7 -0.36 0.51 -6.18
N PRO A 8 -0.78 -0.77 -6.28
CA PRO A 8 0.02 -1.91 -5.86
C PRO A 8 1.43 -1.90 -6.45
N GLY A 9 2.44 -2.10 -5.61
CA GLY A 9 3.82 -2.21 -6.08
C GLY A 9 4.84 -2.43 -4.98
N LEU A 10 6.05 -2.81 -5.41
CA LEU A 10 7.19 -2.91 -4.51
C LEU A 10 7.55 -1.53 -3.95
N ARG A 11 7.88 -1.53 -2.66
CA ARG A 11 8.32 -0.37 -1.89
C ARG A 11 9.64 -0.72 -1.20
N PRO A 12 10.73 -0.89 -1.98
CA PRO A 12 12.01 -1.37 -1.45
C PRO A 12 12.66 -0.40 -0.45
N HIS A 13 12.16 0.84 -0.36
CA HIS A 13 12.55 1.82 0.66
C HIS A 13 12.15 1.42 2.08
N TYR A 14 11.14 0.57 2.26
CA TYR A 14 10.79 0.00 3.57
C TYR A 14 11.59 -1.28 3.87
N HIS A 15 11.56 -2.24 2.94
CA HIS A 15 12.48 -3.38 2.86
C HIS A 15 12.26 -4.14 1.54
N ALA A 16 13.17 -5.07 1.21
CA ALA A 16 13.22 -5.74 -0.11
C ALA A 16 11.89 -6.34 -0.58
N ASN A 17 11.14 -6.99 0.30
CA ASN A 17 9.91 -7.71 -0.05
C ASN A 17 8.62 -6.96 0.31
N TYR A 18 8.67 -5.63 0.46
CA TYR A 18 7.48 -4.85 0.82
C TYR A 18 6.64 -4.59 -0.42
N TYR A 19 5.58 -5.36 -0.64
CA TYR A 19 4.61 -5.09 -1.70
C TYR A 19 3.36 -4.46 -1.09
N GLY A 20 3.06 -3.21 -1.46
CA GLY A 20 1.99 -2.44 -0.83
C GLY A 20 1.12 -1.66 -1.80
N ALA A 21 -0.11 -1.38 -1.38
CA ALA A 21 -1.06 -0.48 -2.04
C ALA A 21 -1.74 0.44 -1.02
N PHE A 22 -2.08 1.67 -1.42
CA PHE A 22 -2.58 2.72 -0.55
C PHE A 22 -3.83 3.38 -1.12
N VAL A 23 -4.84 3.57 -0.28
CA VAL A 23 -6.10 4.23 -0.63
C VAL A 23 -6.55 5.10 0.53
N PHE A 24 -7.05 6.30 0.23
CA PHE A 24 -7.81 7.07 1.20
C PHE A 24 -9.25 6.56 1.26
N ASP A 25 -9.74 6.26 2.47
CA ASP A 25 -11.17 6.01 2.70
C ASP A 25 -11.99 7.33 2.67
N PRO A 26 -13.33 7.27 2.73
CA PRO A 26 -14.17 8.48 2.75
C PRO A 26 -13.94 9.42 3.94
N ASP A 27 -13.44 8.89 5.05
CA ASP A 27 -13.19 9.63 6.30
C ASP A 27 -11.78 10.28 6.30
N GLY A 28 -10.97 9.98 5.29
CA GLY A 28 -9.62 10.52 5.10
C GLY A 28 -8.51 9.67 5.69
N ASN A 29 -8.78 8.46 6.17
CA ASN A 29 -7.74 7.56 6.66
C ASN A 29 -6.96 6.98 5.48
N ASN A 30 -5.64 6.93 5.61
CA ASN A 30 -4.78 6.26 4.64
C ASN A 30 -4.73 4.76 4.95
N ILE A 31 -5.49 3.97 4.20
CA ILE A 31 -5.58 2.52 4.33
C ILE A 31 -4.46 1.88 3.50
N GLU A 32 -3.74 0.97 4.13
CA GLU A 32 -2.66 0.21 3.51
C GLU A 32 -3.00 -1.28 3.43
N ALA A 33 -2.77 -1.87 2.26
CA ALA A 33 -2.73 -3.32 2.07
C ALA A 33 -1.30 -3.73 1.71
N VAL A 34 -0.66 -4.54 2.57
CA VAL A 34 0.75 -4.93 2.43
C VAL A 34 0.92 -6.45 2.48
N CYS A 35 1.85 -6.96 1.67
CA CYS A 35 2.40 -8.30 1.75
C CYS A 35 3.92 -8.22 1.98
N HIS A 36 4.40 -9.00 2.95
CA HIS A 36 5.83 -9.11 3.30
C HIS A 36 6.44 -10.47 2.90
N ALA A 37 5.65 -11.35 2.29
CA ALA A 37 6.13 -12.65 1.86
C ALA A 37 7.23 -12.47 0.80
N ALA A 38 8.33 -13.22 0.95
CA ALA A 38 9.21 -13.48 -0.17
C ALA A 38 8.45 -14.34 -1.18
N GLU A 39 8.55 -14.00 -2.46
CA GLU A 39 7.99 -14.80 -3.56
C GLU A 39 8.61 -16.21 -3.58
#